data_AF-A0A961QFA9-F1
#
_entry.id   AF-A0A961QFA9-F1
#
_cell.length_a   1.000
_cell.length_b   1.000
_cell.length_c   1.000
_cell.angle_alpha   90.00
_cell.angle_beta   90.00
_cell.angle_gamma   90.00
#
_symmetry.space_group_name_H-M   'P 1'
#
loop_
_entity.id
_entity.type
_entity.pdbx_description
1 polymer ?
#
loop_
_entity_poly.entity_id
_entity_poly.type
_entity_poly.pdbx_seq_one_letter_code
_entity_poly.pdbx_strand_id
1 'polypeptide(L)'
;QAKATATTISPWIVTKAALGAFRAAAPAREKPLLPYLEEPRPMLYDIDLTVELTPEGGAPTRIARTNYREMYYSSAQQLAHHTTSGCPMRVGDLLGSGTISGPTKDSRGSLLELSWGGKEPLTLAGGETRTFLLDGDTLTLTGICHGDGYSIGFGDCSGRILPALADPYAR
;
A
#
# COMPACT_ATOMS: atom_id res chain seq x y z
N GLN A 1 -9.81 17.21 -4.57
CA GLN A 1 -9.99 16.46 -5.82
C GLN A 1 -8.90 15.41 -6.07
N ALA A 2 -7.60 15.72 -5.91
CA ALA A 2 -6.46 14.82 -6.26
C ALA A 2 -6.43 13.38 -5.68
N LYS A 3 -7.29 13.03 -4.71
CA LYS A 3 -7.42 11.67 -4.16
C LYS A 3 -8.81 11.06 -4.31
N ALA A 4 -9.83 11.89 -4.53
CA ALA A 4 -11.22 11.45 -4.55
C ALA A 4 -11.64 10.86 -5.91
N THR A 5 -10.79 10.99 -6.94
CA THR A 5 -11.07 10.50 -8.29
C THR A 5 -11.21 8.98 -8.36
N ALA A 6 -10.31 8.25 -7.70
CA ALA A 6 -10.33 6.79 -7.67
C ALA A 6 -9.53 6.26 -6.49
N THR A 7 -10.02 5.18 -5.88
CA THR A 7 -9.29 4.35 -4.93
C THR A 7 -9.71 2.91 -5.18
N THR A 8 -8.73 2.03 -5.44
CA THR A 8 -8.96 0.62 -5.71
C THR A 8 -8.61 -0.20 -4.47
N ILE A 9 -9.41 -1.23 -4.18
CA ILE A 9 -9.14 -2.24 -3.15
C ILE A 9 -9.19 -3.63 -3.79
N SER A 10 -8.44 -4.58 -3.24
CA SER A 10 -8.58 -5.98 -3.65
C SER A 10 -9.95 -6.54 -3.23
N PRO A 11 -10.49 -7.55 -3.95
CA PRO A 11 -11.84 -8.04 -3.70
C PRO A 11 -11.96 -8.95 -2.46
N TRP A 12 -10.84 -9.50 -1.98
CA TRP A 12 -10.84 -10.50 -0.90
C TRP A 12 -10.43 -9.89 0.45
N ILE A 13 -11.38 -9.86 1.39
CA ILE A 13 -11.09 -9.45 2.77
C ILE A 13 -10.44 -10.62 3.52
N VAL A 14 -9.11 -10.58 3.64
CA VAL A 14 -8.37 -11.53 4.48
C VAL A 14 -8.61 -11.19 5.96
N THR A 15 -9.13 -12.15 6.71
CA THR A 15 -9.55 -11.90 8.09
C THR A 15 -8.36 -11.79 9.06
N LYS A 16 -8.53 -11.03 10.15
CA LYS A 16 -7.54 -10.96 11.24
C LYS A 16 -7.20 -12.33 11.83
N ALA A 17 -8.13 -13.28 11.79
CA ALA A 17 -7.91 -14.65 12.27
C ALA A 17 -6.93 -15.41 11.36
N ALA A 18 -7.09 -15.30 10.04
CA ALA A 18 -6.16 -15.90 9.07
C ALA A 18 -4.75 -15.31 9.20
N LEU A 19 -4.65 -14.02 9.51
CA LEU A 19 -3.36 -13.33 9.69
C LEU A 19 -2.70 -13.58 11.06
N GLY A 20 -3.32 -14.37 11.94
CA GLY A 20 -2.90 -14.51 13.34
C GLY A 20 -1.46 -15.00 13.52
N ALA A 21 -1.00 -15.92 12.67
CA ALA A 21 0.35 -16.48 12.71
C ALA A 21 1.44 -15.51 12.22
N PHE A 22 1.05 -14.44 11.52
CA PHE A 22 1.97 -13.51 10.86
C PHE A 22 2.11 -12.20 11.63
N ARG A 23 1.89 -12.20 12.96
CA ARG A 23 2.06 -10.98 13.77
C ARG A 23 3.51 -10.51 13.73
N ALA A 24 3.69 -9.21 13.55
CA ALA A 24 4.99 -8.58 13.52
C ALA A 24 5.03 -7.37 14.48
N ALA A 25 6.21 -7.11 15.03
CA ALA A 25 6.46 -5.89 15.79
C ALA A 25 6.51 -4.67 14.84
N ALA A 26 6.11 -3.51 15.33
CA ALA A 26 6.39 -2.25 14.65
C ALA A 26 7.89 -1.93 14.73
N PRO A 27 8.39 -1.03 13.85
CA PRO A 27 9.72 -0.49 13.98
C PRO A 27 9.95 0.12 15.37
N ALA A 28 11.20 0.13 15.82
CA ALA A 28 11.58 0.67 17.12
C ALA A 28 11.12 2.13 17.25
N ARG A 29 10.56 2.48 18.41
CA ARG A 29 10.05 3.83 18.66
C ARG A 29 11.19 4.80 18.93
N GLU A 30 11.19 5.93 18.25
CA GLU A 30 12.10 7.04 18.53
C GLU A 30 11.67 7.87 19.75
N LYS A 31 10.36 7.84 20.05
CA LYS A 31 9.74 8.54 21.17
C LYS A 31 8.75 7.62 21.88
N PRO A 32 8.65 7.69 23.21
CA PRO A 32 7.63 6.94 23.94
C PRO A 32 6.24 7.39 23.49
N LEU A 33 5.32 6.44 23.42
CA LEU A 33 3.91 6.71 23.13
C LEU A 33 3.17 7.10 24.40
N LEU A 34 2.03 7.78 24.24
CA LEU A 34 1.09 7.97 25.33
C LEU A 34 0.43 6.62 25.68
N PRO A 35 0.03 6.39 26.94
CA PRO A 35 -0.50 5.10 27.39
C PRO A 35 -1.66 4.54 26.56
N TYR A 36 -2.54 5.39 26.03
CA TYR A 36 -3.68 4.94 25.22
C TYR A 36 -3.30 4.35 23.84
N LEU A 37 -2.05 4.52 23.41
CA LEU A 37 -1.49 3.95 22.18
C LEU A 37 -0.57 2.75 22.44
N GLU A 38 -0.40 2.33 23.69
CA GLU A 38 0.38 1.14 24.01
C GLU A 38 -0.32 -0.11 23.47
N GLU A 39 0.45 -0.98 22.84
CA GLU A 39 -0.07 -2.21 22.26
C GLU A 39 0.10 -3.37 23.23
N PRO A 40 -0.92 -4.23 23.42
CA PRO A 40 -0.85 -5.35 24.35
C PRO A 40 0.06 -6.50 23.86
N ARG A 41 0.46 -6.45 22.59
CA ARG A 41 1.27 -7.44 21.85
C ARG A 41 1.64 -6.83 20.50
N PRO A 42 2.48 -7.46 19.67
CA PRO A 42 2.70 -6.99 18.31
C PRO A 42 1.39 -6.87 17.53
N MET A 43 1.02 -5.66 17.08
CA MET A 43 -0.24 -5.42 16.37
C MET A 43 -0.12 -5.22 14.85
N LEU A 44 1.08 -5.23 14.28
CA LEU A 44 1.29 -5.32 12.84
C LEU A 44 1.28 -6.76 12.34
N TYR A 45 1.45 -6.91 11.03
CA TYR A 45 1.58 -8.19 10.35
C TYR A 45 2.77 -8.18 9.39
N ASP A 46 3.41 -9.33 9.26
CA ASP A 46 4.40 -9.63 8.23
C ASP A 46 3.67 -9.97 6.93
N ILE A 47 3.59 -8.98 6.04
CA ILE A 47 2.90 -9.10 4.74
C ILE A 47 3.85 -8.56 3.70
N ASP A 48 4.39 -9.45 2.86
CA ASP A 48 5.19 -9.05 1.71
C ASP A 48 4.29 -8.38 0.68
N LEU A 49 4.65 -7.15 0.31
CA LEU A 49 3.91 -6.32 -0.62
C LEU A 49 4.76 -6.08 -1.86
N THR A 50 4.15 -6.26 -3.02
CA THR A 50 4.79 -6.03 -4.32
C THR A 50 3.92 -5.11 -5.16
N VAL A 51 4.58 -4.21 -5.91
CA VAL A 51 3.95 -3.33 -6.89
C VAL A 51 4.58 -3.57 -8.25
N GLU A 52 3.75 -3.86 -9.23
CA GLU A 52 4.15 -4.03 -10.63
C GLU A 52 3.52 -2.95 -11.51
N LEU A 53 4.30 -2.46 -12.47
CA LEU A 53 3.88 -1.52 -13.50
C LEU A 53 4.02 -2.17 -14.87
N THR A 54 2.93 -2.19 -15.62
CA THR A 54 2.87 -2.76 -16.98
C THR A 54 2.47 -1.67 -17.97
N PRO A 55 3.37 -1.24 -18.88
CA PRO A 55 3.03 -0.37 -19.99
C PRO A 55 1.99 -1.00 -20.93
N GLU A 56 1.26 -0.18 -21.68
CA GLU A 56 0.34 -0.69 -22.70
C GLU A 56 1.09 -1.53 -23.75
N GLY A 57 0.71 -2.80 -23.88
CA GLY A 57 1.37 -3.75 -24.78
C GLY A 57 2.78 -4.19 -24.34
N GLY A 58 3.24 -3.75 -23.17
CA GLY A 58 4.55 -4.07 -22.61
C GLY A 58 4.54 -5.24 -21.62
N ALA A 59 5.71 -5.52 -21.05
CA ALA A 59 5.88 -6.52 -20.00
C ALA A 59 5.82 -5.89 -18.59
N PRO A 60 5.32 -6.62 -17.57
CA PRO A 60 5.31 -6.12 -16.20
C PRO A 60 6.73 -5.90 -15.67
N THR A 61 6.91 -4.81 -14.93
CA THR A 61 8.12 -4.52 -14.16
C THR A 61 7.75 -4.38 -12.69
N ARG A 62 8.39 -5.17 -11.82
CA ARG A 62 8.29 -4.94 -10.37
C ARG A 62 9.04 -3.66 -10.01
N ILE A 63 8.30 -2.62 -9.64
CA ILE A 63 8.85 -1.30 -9.31
C ILE A 63 9.07 -1.10 -7.82
N ALA A 64 8.40 -1.88 -6.97
CA ALA A 64 8.63 -1.85 -5.53
C ALA A 64 8.39 -3.21 -4.87
N ARG A 65 9.17 -3.50 -3.82
CA ARG A 65 8.91 -4.57 -2.86
C ARG A 65 9.11 -4.02 -1.45
N THR A 66 8.09 -4.13 -0.61
CA THR A 66 8.13 -3.66 0.77
C THR A 66 7.36 -4.63 1.67
N ASN A 67 7.18 -4.29 2.94
CA ASN A 67 6.41 -5.11 3.87
C ASN A 67 5.51 -4.24 4.75
N TYR A 68 4.32 -4.74 5.09
CA TYR A 68 3.40 -4.01 5.98
C TYR A 68 4.00 -3.74 7.38
N ARG A 69 4.94 -4.59 7.84
CA ARG A 69 5.64 -4.41 9.12
C ARG A 69 6.54 -3.16 9.17
N GLU A 70 6.78 -2.49 8.04
CA GLU A 70 7.50 -1.21 7.99
C GLU A 70 6.64 -0.04 8.52
N MET A 71 5.33 -0.23 8.68
CA MET A 71 4.44 0.80 9.20
C MET A 71 4.81 1.21 10.63
N TYR A 72 5.03 2.51 10.85
CA TYR A 72 5.36 2.99 12.18
C TYR A 72 4.18 2.88 13.16
N TYR A 73 2.94 3.06 12.72
CA TYR A 73 1.74 2.86 13.56
C TYR A 73 0.91 1.70 13.03
N SER A 74 0.44 0.82 13.92
CA SER A 74 -0.44 -0.28 13.52
C SER A 74 -1.86 0.19 13.23
N SER A 75 -2.63 -0.63 12.50
CA SER A 75 -4.06 -0.37 12.31
C SER A 75 -4.85 -0.29 13.64
N ALA A 76 -4.37 -0.98 14.69
CA ALA A 76 -5.01 -0.92 16.00
C ALA A 76 -4.79 0.44 16.68
N GLN A 77 -3.58 0.98 16.60
CA GLN A 77 -3.26 2.34 17.07
C GLN A 77 -4.00 3.40 16.26
N GLN A 78 -4.07 3.25 14.93
CA GLN A 78 -4.83 4.14 14.04
C GLN A 78 -6.31 4.19 14.46
N LEU A 79 -6.92 3.04 14.71
CA LEU A 79 -8.30 2.96 15.18
C LEU A 79 -8.49 3.57 16.57
N ALA A 80 -7.62 3.22 17.53
CA ALA A 80 -7.66 3.78 18.89
C ALA A 80 -7.59 5.31 18.85
N HIS A 81 -6.64 5.85 18.09
CA HIS A 81 -6.51 7.29 17.90
C HIS A 81 -7.73 7.91 17.22
N HIS A 82 -8.23 7.32 16.14
CA HIS A 82 -9.40 7.83 15.41
C HIS A 82 -10.62 8.01 16.33
N THR A 83 -10.83 7.08 17.27
CA THR A 83 -11.97 7.08 18.18
C THR A 83 -11.77 7.90 19.46
N THR A 84 -10.56 8.42 19.71
CA THR A 84 -10.21 9.02 21.02
C THR A 84 -11.03 10.25 21.40
N SER A 85 -11.59 10.96 20.41
CA SER A 85 -12.43 12.15 20.61
C SER A 85 -13.93 11.85 20.54
N GLY A 86 -14.32 10.57 20.49
CA GLY A 86 -15.71 10.14 20.37
C GLY A 86 -16.20 9.98 18.93
N CYS A 87 -15.31 9.97 17.93
CA CYS A 87 -15.69 9.68 16.54
C CYS A 87 -16.23 8.24 16.43
N PRO A 88 -17.48 8.02 15.99
CA PRO A 88 -18.07 6.69 15.91
C PRO A 88 -17.54 5.92 14.69
N MET A 89 -17.42 4.60 14.84
CA MET A 89 -17.09 3.67 13.75
C MET A 89 -18.30 2.79 13.42
N ARG A 90 -18.43 2.39 12.17
CA ARG A 90 -19.50 1.54 11.65
C ARG A 90 -18.95 0.35 10.91
N VAL A 91 -19.77 -0.70 10.81
CA VAL A 91 -19.47 -1.84 9.95
C VAL A 91 -19.34 -1.36 8.50
N GLY A 92 -18.25 -1.74 7.85
CA GLY A 92 -17.94 -1.33 6.47
C GLY A 92 -17.04 -0.10 6.37
N ASP A 93 -16.72 0.58 7.48
CA ASP A 93 -15.73 1.66 7.46
C ASP A 93 -14.35 1.12 7.07
N LEU A 94 -13.65 1.87 6.21
CA LEU A 94 -12.32 1.52 5.70
C LEU A 94 -11.29 2.54 6.18
N LEU A 95 -10.25 2.07 6.88
CA LEU A 95 -9.09 2.87 7.27
C LEU A 95 -7.88 2.47 6.43
N GLY A 96 -7.37 3.39 5.63
CA GLY A 96 -6.11 3.19 4.89
C GLY A 96 -4.91 3.34 5.82
N SER A 97 -3.87 2.52 5.61
CA SER A 97 -2.62 2.60 6.38
C SER A 97 -1.85 3.91 6.16
N GLY A 98 -2.04 4.53 5.01
CA GLY A 98 -1.07 5.45 4.41
C GLY A 98 -0.16 4.71 3.42
N THR A 99 0.61 5.46 2.63
CA THR A 99 1.63 4.88 1.74
C THR A 99 2.65 4.08 2.56
N ILE A 100 2.89 2.82 2.17
CA ILE A 100 3.83 1.94 2.86
C ILE A 100 5.18 2.03 2.15
N SER A 101 6.17 2.63 2.81
CA SER A 101 7.54 2.78 2.30
C SER A 101 8.53 2.20 3.30
N GLY A 102 9.41 1.32 2.82
CA GLY A 102 10.54 0.81 3.59
C GLY A 102 11.76 1.73 3.50
N PRO A 103 12.88 1.33 4.14
CA PRO A 103 14.07 2.17 4.24
C PRO A 103 14.88 2.26 2.95
N THR A 104 14.73 1.32 2.03
CA THR A 104 15.50 1.26 0.77
C THR A 104 14.76 1.92 -0.39
N LYS A 105 15.48 2.33 -1.43
CA LYS A 105 14.87 2.99 -2.60
C LYS A 105 13.83 2.10 -3.29
N ASP A 106 14.11 0.81 -3.44
CA ASP A 106 13.23 -0.19 -4.06
C ASP A 106 12.06 -0.66 -3.18
N SER A 107 11.94 -0.14 -1.95
CA SER A 107 10.82 -0.43 -1.04
C SER A 107 9.91 0.78 -0.80
N ARG A 108 10.07 1.85 -1.58
CA ARG A 108 9.22 3.05 -1.52
C ARG A 108 7.85 2.80 -2.15
N GLY A 109 6.79 3.28 -1.51
CA GLY A 109 5.40 2.97 -1.86
C GLY A 109 4.75 3.88 -2.90
N SER A 110 5.48 4.81 -3.51
CA SER A 110 4.94 5.67 -4.56
C SER A 110 5.97 6.04 -5.64
N LEU A 111 5.48 6.30 -6.86
CA LEU A 111 6.33 6.81 -7.94
C LEU A 111 6.94 8.18 -7.62
N LEU A 112 6.29 9.00 -6.78
CA LEU A 112 6.85 10.25 -6.28
C LEU A 112 8.17 10.00 -5.54
N GLU A 113 8.17 8.99 -4.66
CA GLU A 113 9.34 8.63 -3.86
C GLU A 113 10.37 7.84 -4.67
N LEU A 114 9.93 6.89 -5.50
CA LEU A 114 10.79 6.06 -6.35
C LEU A 114 11.56 6.90 -7.37
N SER A 115 10.88 7.86 -8.00
CA SER A 115 11.47 8.76 -9.00
C SER A 115 12.09 10.02 -8.41
N TRP A 116 12.03 10.20 -7.08
CA TRP A 116 12.49 11.38 -6.37
C TRP A 116 11.93 12.70 -6.95
N GLY A 117 10.60 12.75 -7.10
CA GLY A 117 9.92 13.89 -7.73
C GLY A 117 10.24 14.02 -9.22
N GLY A 118 10.50 12.90 -9.90
CA GLY A 118 10.86 12.85 -11.31
C GLY A 118 12.33 13.14 -11.63
N LYS A 119 13.18 13.39 -10.63
CA LYS A 119 14.63 13.62 -10.82
C LYS A 119 15.39 12.37 -11.21
N GLU A 120 14.88 11.19 -10.82
CA GLU A 120 15.52 9.90 -11.02
C GLU A 120 14.53 8.92 -11.67
N PRO A 121 14.36 8.93 -13.00
CA PRO A 121 13.41 8.04 -13.69
C PRO A 121 13.69 6.56 -13.42
N LEU A 122 12.63 5.77 -13.27
CA LEU A 122 12.71 4.31 -13.22
C LEU A 122 12.91 3.76 -14.62
N THR A 123 13.71 2.71 -14.79
CA THR A 123 13.82 1.95 -16.03
C THR A 123 12.93 0.71 -15.95
N LEU A 124 12.07 0.51 -16.93
CA LEU A 124 11.18 -0.63 -17.04
C LEU A 124 11.85 -1.78 -17.82
N ALA A 125 11.30 -2.98 -17.73
CA ALA A 125 11.83 -4.19 -18.39
C ALA A 125 11.97 -4.03 -19.92
N GLY A 126 11.11 -3.24 -20.56
CA GLY A 126 11.19 -2.91 -21.99
C GLY A 126 12.21 -1.81 -22.35
N GLY A 127 12.96 -1.27 -21.38
CA GLY A 127 13.91 -0.16 -21.56
C GLY A 127 13.28 1.23 -21.53
N GLU A 128 11.94 1.32 -21.59
CA GLU A 128 11.21 2.57 -21.33
C GLU A 128 11.49 3.10 -19.92
N THR A 129 11.26 4.40 -19.71
CA THR A 129 11.36 5.02 -18.39
C THR A 129 10.05 5.58 -17.89
N ARG A 130 9.92 5.72 -16.57
CA ARG A 130 8.78 6.37 -15.91
C ARG A 130 9.23 7.26 -14.76
N THR A 131 8.58 8.40 -14.63
CA THR A 131 8.64 9.26 -13.43
C THR A 131 7.30 9.21 -12.69
N PHE A 132 6.21 9.34 -13.45
CA PHE A 132 4.83 9.11 -13.03
C PHE A 132 4.13 8.18 -14.04
N LEU A 133 2.87 7.82 -13.76
CA LEU A 133 2.05 7.00 -14.65
C LEU A 133 1.73 7.75 -15.94
N LEU A 134 1.69 6.99 -17.05
CA LEU A 134 1.19 7.43 -18.35
C LEU A 134 -0.16 6.77 -18.63
N ASP A 135 -0.88 7.31 -19.61
CA ASP A 135 -2.09 6.67 -20.12
C ASP A 135 -1.76 5.26 -20.64
N GLY A 136 -2.64 4.31 -20.36
CA GLY A 136 -2.47 2.92 -20.74
C GLY A 136 -1.67 2.08 -19.73
N ASP A 137 -0.88 2.71 -18.84
CA ASP A 137 -0.15 2.00 -17.79
C ASP A 137 -1.13 1.28 -16.84
N THR A 138 -0.78 0.05 -16.47
CA THR A 138 -1.50 -0.75 -15.46
C THR A 138 -0.63 -0.93 -14.23
N LEU A 139 -1.15 -0.56 -13.05
CA LEU A 139 -0.54 -0.90 -11.77
C LEU A 139 -1.24 -2.12 -11.15
N THR A 140 -0.46 -3.04 -10.62
CA THR A 140 -0.95 -4.19 -9.85
C THR A 140 -0.23 -4.27 -8.51
N LEU A 141 -1.01 -4.30 -7.44
CA LEU A 141 -0.54 -4.50 -6.08
C LEU A 141 -0.91 -5.92 -5.63
N THR A 142 0.05 -6.63 -5.05
CA THR A 142 -0.14 -7.96 -4.46
C THR A 142 0.41 -8.00 -3.05
N GLY A 143 -0.29 -8.71 -2.16
CA GLY A 143 0.16 -8.96 -0.78
C GLY A 143 0.12 -10.44 -0.45
N ILE A 144 1.19 -10.96 0.18
CA ILE A 144 1.30 -12.38 0.56
C ILE A 144 1.96 -12.52 1.93
N CYS A 145 1.38 -13.35 2.79
CA CYS A 145 2.04 -13.85 4.00
C CYS A 145 2.61 -15.24 3.73
N HIS A 146 3.83 -15.51 4.20
CA HIS A 146 4.52 -16.79 3.99
C HIS A 146 4.59 -17.59 5.30
N GLY A 147 3.89 -18.72 5.34
CA GLY A 147 3.95 -19.69 6.43
C GLY A 147 4.85 -20.88 6.10
N ASP A 148 4.93 -21.83 7.01
CA ASP A 148 5.68 -23.07 6.78
C ASP A 148 4.91 -24.01 5.84
N GLY A 149 5.30 -24.02 4.56
CA GLY A 149 4.66 -24.83 3.51
C GLY A 149 3.32 -24.29 2.98
N TYR A 150 2.91 -23.07 3.37
CA TYR A 150 1.68 -22.44 2.87
C TYR A 150 1.83 -20.92 2.73
N SER A 151 0.92 -20.29 1.99
CA SER A 151 0.84 -18.83 1.84
C SER A 151 -0.59 -18.34 2.00
N ILE A 152 -0.75 -17.12 2.52
CA ILE A 152 -2.04 -16.41 2.55
C ILE A 152 -1.93 -15.16 1.68
N GLY A 153 -2.55 -15.20 0.51
CA GLY A 153 -2.57 -14.10 -0.45
C GLY A 153 -3.79 -13.22 -0.31
N PHE A 154 -3.65 -11.96 -0.73
CA PHE A 154 -4.72 -10.96 -0.77
C PHE A 154 -5.38 -10.83 -2.15
N GLY A 155 -4.92 -11.61 -3.14
CA GLY A 155 -5.27 -11.44 -4.55
C GLY A 155 -4.69 -10.14 -5.12
N ASP A 156 -5.15 -9.78 -6.32
CA ASP A 156 -4.69 -8.60 -7.03
C ASP A 156 -5.55 -7.38 -6.69
N CYS A 157 -4.89 -6.24 -6.50
CA CYS A 157 -5.50 -4.91 -6.57
C CYS A 157 -4.91 -4.22 -7.79
N SER A 158 -5.65 -4.23 -8.91
CA SER A 158 -5.15 -3.77 -10.20
C SER A 158 -6.02 -2.67 -10.80
N GLY A 159 -5.39 -1.76 -11.55
CA GLY A 159 -6.08 -0.68 -12.25
C GLY A 159 -5.26 -0.16 -13.42
N ARG A 160 -5.94 0.06 -14.55
CA ARG A 160 -5.37 0.66 -15.76
C ARG A 160 -5.73 2.14 -15.83
N ILE A 161 -4.75 2.98 -16.13
CA ILE A 161 -4.95 4.41 -16.35
C ILE A 161 -5.56 4.60 -17.74
N LEU A 162 -6.72 5.26 -17.77
CA LEU A 162 -7.36 5.70 -19.00
C LEU A 162 -7.00 7.16 -19.26
N PRO A 163 -6.95 7.58 -20.53
CA PRO A 163 -6.82 8.99 -20.87
C PRO A 163 -7.87 9.86 -20.18
N ALA A 164 -7.46 11.07 -19.81
CA ALA A 164 -8.39 12.08 -19.33
C ALA A 164 -9.41 12.41 -20.44
N LEU A 165 -10.61 12.83 -20.03
CA LEU A 165 -11.58 13.39 -20.96
C LEU A 165 -11.01 14.67 -21.60
N ALA A 166 -11.24 14.84 -22.90
CA ALA A 166 -10.84 16.05 -23.63
C ALA A 166 -11.50 17.32 -23.04
N ASP A 167 -12.74 17.20 -22.57
CA ASP A 167 -13.42 18.19 -21.75
C ASP A 167 -13.96 17.52 -20.47
N PRO A 168 -13.37 17.79 -19.28
CA PRO A 168 -13.82 17.19 -18.02
C PRO A 168 -15.13 17.80 -17.48
N TYR A 169 -15.67 18.84 -18.12
CA TYR A 169 -16.90 19.52 -17.71
C TYR A 169 -18.07 19.32 -18.68
N ALA A 170 -17.83 18.73 -19.85
CA ALA A 170 -18.88 18.29 -20.75
C ALA A 170 -19.70 17.19 -20.06
N ARG A 171 -20.90 17.55 -19.60
CA ARG A 171 -21.87 16.63 -18.99
C ARG A 171 -22.68 15.89 -20.05
#